data_AF-A0A8H3C4Z4-F1
#
_entry.id   AF-A0A8H3C4Z4-F1
#
_cell.length_a   1.000
_cell.length_b   1.000
_cell.length_c   1.000
_cell.angle_alpha   90.00
_cell.angle_beta   90.00
_cell.angle_gamma   90.00
#
_symmetry.space_group_name_H-M   'P 1'
#
loop_
_entity.id
_entity.type
_entity.pdbx_description
1 polymer ?
#
loop_
_entity_poly.entity_id
_entity_poly.type
_entity_poly.pdbx_seq_one_letter_code
_entity_poly.pdbx_strand_id
1 'polypeptide(L)'
;MDFNDQPPADNNAPFPPELTNNQGDNPKDRLLRSAGWLRGFRIDDIREPQVSAYQVASYVDGAAPFMEELTNLSTEIIITNTEHEANYAHRGWSIGAIRTISPWISSRLAANCQSNAARTGYTRLIKTRRLKMQVLLDDLVPVPEFEAAVEDALGKPTNFEKFQAVYRVLGRWGDIVPLEIEIGSSIALTGEDISHVQVCAPPEMGERNHGTIAWLSSVKNAAVTITGADLRLNYDQRTAIDGQDSQWQRITIGKVAPTISLLARDLQACISDLYAQRLSYVPPGGVGPIHYYYRTYGDDKYASKTMSSINIRSSDYIELLSVTYSDGTTSNNHGGGGHVGVVYEFPLAIGLQGEHIIEMLIWVQGDWLHGLQFITNMGRCSPQYGAHHGSPTIARTKGGVLVGFLSHTKLHPQYKEMFTGIQGIWRHDLVPIVPKEDDVYSEYFGARNSIGRIFNDRVLVGNSSSIHISGVEVWSGSLIDSIKFTYTDNKGSRELKSSSVRHGGPGGTFQRFELEDGEHIVRVSGRHEADQITQLCFATNRGRTSEVFGAGKGQSFSALAPRDDDGNYFRLQYIYGKSNSTSLTGVAFVWTPCYYELNHR
;
A
#
# COMPACT_ATOMS: atom_id res chain seq x y z
N MET A 1 -21.51 -7.05 -5.21
CA MET A 1 -21.84 -5.87 -4.38
C MET A 1 -21.17 -4.69 -5.03
N ASP A 2 -21.95 -3.85 -5.69
CA ASP A 2 -21.46 -2.53 -6.11
C ASP A 2 -21.23 -1.73 -4.84
N PHE A 3 -19.97 -1.71 -4.37
CA PHE A 3 -19.54 -0.63 -3.50
C PHE A 3 -19.64 0.62 -4.34
N ASN A 4 -20.74 1.33 -4.14
CA ASN A 4 -20.97 2.66 -4.66
C ASN A 4 -19.99 3.57 -3.93
N ASP A 5 -18.71 3.49 -4.32
CA ASP A 5 -17.67 4.44 -3.98
C ASP A 5 -17.99 5.72 -4.75
N GLN A 6 -19.03 6.41 -4.27
CA GLN A 6 -19.05 7.85 -4.47
C GLN A 6 -17.71 8.36 -3.92
N PRO A 7 -16.93 9.16 -4.69
CA PRO A 7 -15.86 9.93 -4.08
C PRO A 7 -16.45 10.62 -2.86
N PRO A 8 -15.74 10.69 -1.71
CA PRO A 8 -16.31 11.20 -0.47
C PRO A 8 -17.00 12.50 -0.82
N ALA A 9 -18.34 12.48 -0.80
CA ALA A 9 -19.14 13.66 -1.09
C ALA A 9 -18.56 14.75 -0.20
N ASP A 10 -18.31 15.93 -0.76
CA ASP A 10 -17.81 17.09 -0.03
C ASP A 10 -18.41 17.08 1.37
N ASN A 11 -17.60 16.64 2.34
CA ASN A 11 -18.02 16.40 3.72
C ASN A 11 -18.09 17.75 4.43
N ASN A 12 -18.82 18.68 3.82
CA ASN A 12 -19.49 19.77 4.51
C ASN A 12 -20.64 19.15 5.32
N ALA A 13 -20.30 18.21 6.22
CA ALA A 13 -21.18 17.88 7.32
C ALA A 13 -21.46 19.22 8.03
N PRO A 14 -22.74 19.56 8.28
CA PRO A 14 -23.07 20.75 9.05
C PRO A 14 -22.24 20.69 10.33
N PHE A 15 -21.57 21.79 10.67
CA PHE A 15 -20.84 21.89 11.93
C PHE A 15 -21.75 21.39 13.05
N PRO A 16 -21.30 20.47 13.92
CA PRO A 16 -22.10 20.03 15.05
C PRO A 16 -22.55 21.28 15.83
N PRO A 17 -23.80 21.31 16.33
CA PRO A 17 -24.29 22.45 17.09
C PRO A 17 -23.29 22.75 18.20
N GLU A 18 -22.75 23.97 18.21
CA GLU A 18 -21.84 24.42 19.25
C GLU A 18 -22.46 24.05 20.59
N LEU A 19 -21.78 23.20 21.36
CA LEU A 19 -22.10 22.96 22.76
C LEU A 19 -21.99 24.31 23.46
N THR A 20 -23.11 25.01 23.55
CA THR A 20 -23.28 26.32 24.16
C THR A 20 -23.24 26.15 25.67
N ASN A 21 -22.07 25.84 26.19
CA ASN A 21 -21.79 26.03 27.62
C ASN A 21 -21.71 27.53 27.86
N ASN A 22 -22.84 28.12 28.30
CA ASN A 22 -23.04 29.52 28.67
C ASN A 22 -22.24 29.97 29.92
N GLN A 23 -21.00 29.51 30.10
CA GLN A 23 -20.11 30.04 31.13
C GLN A 23 -19.26 31.16 30.54
N GLY A 24 -19.65 32.41 30.84
CA GLY A 24 -18.90 33.65 30.63
C GLY A 24 -17.84 33.61 29.54
N ASP A 25 -18.22 33.85 28.28
CA ASP A 25 -17.34 33.88 27.11
C ASP A 25 -16.16 34.84 27.32
N ASN A 26 -15.03 34.29 27.79
CA ASN A 26 -13.77 35.00 27.76
C ASN A 26 -13.42 35.22 26.27
N PRO A 27 -13.29 36.46 25.78
CA PRO A 27 -13.02 36.74 24.37
C PRO A 27 -11.73 36.05 23.88
N LYS A 28 -10.77 35.81 24.78
CA LYS A 28 -9.55 35.04 24.48
C LYS A 28 -9.87 33.59 24.10
N ASP A 29 -10.80 32.93 24.79
CA ASP A 29 -11.14 31.53 24.51
C ASP A 29 -11.80 31.38 23.14
N ARG A 30 -12.64 32.35 22.74
CA ARG A 30 -13.24 32.39 21.41
C ARG A 30 -12.18 32.53 20.32
N LEU A 31 -11.18 33.39 20.55
CA LEU A 31 -10.04 33.57 19.66
C LEU A 31 -9.17 32.30 19.55
N LEU A 32 -8.94 31.61 20.66
CA LEU A 32 -8.19 30.34 20.65
C LEU A 32 -8.94 29.25 19.88
N ARG A 33 -10.26 29.13 20.09
CA ARG A 33 -11.12 28.19 19.37
C ARG A 33 -11.13 28.47 17.87
N SER A 34 -11.22 29.73 17.45
CA SER A 34 -11.19 30.11 16.03
C SER A 34 -9.82 29.87 15.39
N ALA A 35 -8.73 29.96 16.15
CA ALA A 35 -7.38 29.62 15.70
C ALA A 35 -7.16 28.09 15.51
N GLY A 36 -8.09 27.26 15.97
CA GLY A 36 -7.98 25.80 15.93
C GLY A 36 -7.14 25.23 17.08
N TRP A 37 -7.03 25.96 18.20
CA TRP A 37 -6.33 25.45 19.38
C TRP A 37 -7.01 24.21 19.97
N LEU A 38 -6.23 23.24 20.43
CA LEU A 38 -6.67 21.90 20.88
C LEU A 38 -7.42 21.05 19.84
N ARG A 39 -7.59 21.55 18.61
CA ARG A 39 -8.12 20.77 17.48
C ARG A 39 -6.99 20.08 16.76
N GLY A 40 -7.27 18.91 16.20
CA GLY A 40 -6.29 18.24 15.36
C GLY A 40 -6.23 18.88 13.97
N PHE A 41 -5.08 18.71 13.32
CA PHE A 41 -4.84 19.15 11.95
C PHE A 41 -4.53 17.96 11.08
N ARG A 42 -5.19 17.89 9.93
CA ARG A 42 -4.96 16.88 8.90
C ARG A 42 -3.83 17.33 7.98
N ILE A 43 -2.84 16.45 7.76
CA ILE A 43 -1.63 16.69 6.95
C ILE A 43 -1.51 15.64 5.84
N ASP A 44 -2.51 15.49 4.99
CA ASP A 44 -2.50 14.44 3.94
C ASP A 44 -2.71 14.93 2.51
N ASP A 45 -2.65 16.24 2.32
CA ASP A 45 -2.62 16.91 1.02
C ASP A 45 -1.36 17.77 0.90
N ILE A 46 -0.81 17.88 -0.32
CA ILE A 46 0.25 18.82 -0.71
C ILE A 46 -0.22 20.26 -0.56
N ARG A 47 -1.52 20.54 -0.71
CA ARG A 47 -2.03 21.91 -0.83
C ARG A 47 -2.05 22.68 0.48
N GLU A 48 -2.72 22.17 1.51
CA GLU A 48 -2.82 22.87 2.79
C GLU A 48 -3.24 21.97 3.96
N PRO A 49 -2.79 22.30 5.19
CA PRO A 49 -3.28 21.64 6.39
C PRO A 49 -4.73 22.03 6.67
N GLN A 50 -5.56 21.04 6.98
CA GLN A 50 -6.97 21.24 7.30
C GLN A 50 -7.21 21.13 8.80
N VAL A 51 -7.87 22.12 9.39
CA VAL A 51 -8.27 22.07 10.81
C VAL A 51 -9.44 21.12 10.94
N SER A 52 -9.38 20.18 11.87
CA SER A 52 -10.52 19.32 12.19
C SER A 52 -11.67 20.12 12.78
N ALA A 53 -12.91 19.70 12.49
CA ALA A 53 -14.09 20.21 13.18
C ALA A 53 -14.12 19.82 14.68
N TYR A 54 -13.37 18.78 15.06
CA TYR A 54 -13.39 18.20 16.40
C TYR A 54 -12.21 18.68 17.24
N GLN A 55 -12.49 18.98 18.50
CA GLN A 55 -11.44 19.18 19.51
C GLN A 55 -10.88 17.83 19.89
N VAL A 56 -9.57 17.64 19.82
CA VAL A 56 -8.95 16.33 20.02
C VAL A 56 -8.22 16.20 21.36
N ALA A 57 -7.90 17.34 21.98
CA ALA A 57 -7.24 17.40 23.27
C ALA A 57 -8.00 18.30 24.25
N SER A 58 -7.81 18.05 25.54
CA SER A 58 -8.17 18.95 26.64
C SER A 58 -6.97 19.08 27.59
N TYR A 59 -7.00 20.08 28.45
CA TYR A 59 -5.99 20.22 29.50
C TYR A 59 -6.17 19.16 30.57
N VAL A 60 -5.05 18.71 31.15
CA VAL A 60 -5.05 18.02 32.45
C VAL A 60 -5.62 18.97 33.51
N ASP A 61 -6.34 18.45 34.51
CA ASP A 61 -6.89 19.26 35.60
C ASP A 61 -5.83 20.14 36.25
N GLY A 62 -6.05 21.46 36.19
CA GLY A 62 -5.14 22.48 36.73
C GLY A 62 -4.02 22.93 35.80
N ALA A 63 -3.83 22.29 34.64
CA ALA A 63 -2.90 22.75 33.62
C ALA A 63 -3.48 23.93 32.82
N ALA A 64 -2.60 24.82 32.37
CA ALA A 64 -2.96 25.98 31.57
C ALA A 64 -1.85 26.27 30.55
N PRO A 65 -2.19 26.82 29.37
CA PRO A 65 -1.18 27.16 28.40
C PRO A 65 -0.35 28.36 28.90
N PHE A 66 0.93 28.36 28.57
CA PHE A 66 1.75 29.56 28.68
C PHE A 66 1.32 30.55 27.61
N MET A 67 0.87 31.74 28.03
CA MET A 67 0.45 32.83 27.16
C MET A 67 1.40 34.00 27.30
N GLU A 68 1.90 34.48 26.17
CA GLU A 68 2.77 35.64 26.08
C GLU A 68 2.16 36.65 25.09
N GLU A 69 1.84 37.85 25.58
CA GLU A 69 1.42 38.94 24.71
C GLU A 69 2.67 39.56 24.06
N LEU A 70 2.66 39.59 22.73
CA LEU A 70 3.74 40.11 21.91
C LEU A 70 3.23 41.31 21.13
N THR A 71 4.09 42.30 20.90
CA THR A 71 3.81 43.44 20.02
C THR A 71 5.03 43.73 19.18
N ASN A 72 5.49 42.73 18.44
CA ASN A 72 6.66 42.87 17.57
C ASN A 72 6.33 42.49 16.12
N LEU A 73 7.00 43.21 15.22
CA LEU A 73 7.09 42.88 13.82
C LEU A 73 8.29 41.95 13.64
N SER A 74 8.09 40.78 13.04
CA SER A 74 9.17 39.86 12.69
C SER A 74 9.11 39.50 11.22
N THR A 75 10.28 39.35 10.59
CA THR A 75 10.39 38.78 9.24
C THR A 75 11.28 37.55 9.31
N GLU A 76 10.83 36.47 8.71
CA GLU A 76 11.62 35.25 8.55
C GLU A 76 11.59 34.76 7.11
N ILE A 77 12.63 34.02 6.72
CA ILE A 77 12.71 33.33 5.44
C ILE A 77 12.88 31.84 5.75
N ILE A 78 11.95 31.03 5.24
CA ILE A 78 11.94 29.58 5.37
C ILE A 78 12.38 28.99 4.02
N ILE A 79 13.35 28.09 4.07
CA ILE A 79 13.81 27.32 2.90
C ILE A 79 13.21 25.93 3.01
N THR A 80 12.55 25.48 1.95
CA THR A 80 11.87 24.19 1.86
C THR A 80 12.42 23.41 0.68
N ASN A 81 12.38 22.08 0.73
CA ASN A 81 12.95 21.20 -0.31
C ASN A 81 11.88 20.48 -1.13
N THR A 82 10.61 20.62 -0.75
CA THR A 82 9.48 19.98 -1.42
C THR A 82 8.31 20.94 -1.55
N GLU A 83 7.42 20.66 -2.50
CA GLU A 83 6.20 21.45 -2.71
C GLU A 83 5.28 21.42 -1.49
N HIS A 84 5.13 20.26 -0.84
CA HIS A 84 4.39 20.11 0.42
C HIS A 84 4.96 21.03 1.51
N GLU A 85 6.28 21.00 1.73
CA GLU A 85 6.91 21.87 2.72
C GLU A 85 6.69 23.36 2.38
N ALA A 86 6.82 23.75 1.10
CA ALA A 86 6.63 25.13 0.65
C ALA A 86 5.20 25.63 0.91
N ASN A 87 4.20 24.82 0.59
CA ASN A 87 2.79 25.15 0.77
C ASN A 87 2.41 25.28 2.25
N TYR A 88 2.94 24.42 3.11
CA TYR A 88 2.66 24.50 4.55
C TYR A 88 3.39 25.68 5.18
N ALA A 89 4.63 25.93 4.79
CA ALA A 89 5.37 27.13 5.20
C ALA A 89 4.63 28.40 4.78
N HIS A 90 4.05 28.43 3.58
CA HIS A 90 3.20 29.53 3.10
C HIS A 90 1.98 29.78 4.01
N ARG A 91 1.46 28.72 4.67
CA ARG A 91 0.37 28.80 5.65
C ARG A 91 0.86 29.07 7.08
N GLY A 92 2.12 29.47 7.26
CA GLY A 92 2.70 29.83 8.56
C GLY A 92 3.22 28.65 9.37
N TRP A 93 3.40 27.47 8.79
CA TRP A 93 3.94 26.34 9.53
C TRP A 93 5.46 26.39 9.60
N SER A 94 6.01 26.14 10.79
CA SER A 94 7.46 25.98 10.94
C SER A 94 7.93 24.70 10.26
N ILE A 95 9.20 24.68 9.81
CA ILE A 95 9.76 23.46 9.21
C ILE A 95 9.79 22.27 10.18
N GLY A 96 9.94 22.54 11.48
CA GLY A 96 9.89 21.50 12.51
C GLY A 96 8.49 20.91 12.65
N ALA A 97 7.46 21.75 12.60
CA ALA A 97 6.07 21.30 12.65
C ALA A 97 5.69 20.48 11.39
N ILE A 98 6.11 20.94 10.21
CA ILE A 98 5.86 20.23 8.94
C ILE A 98 6.51 18.85 8.94
N ARG A 99 7.73 18.74 9.47
CA ARG A 99 8.48 17.48 9.52
C ARG A 99 8.04 16.52 10.62
N THR A 100 7.12 16.94 11.48
CA THR A 100 6.52 16.07 12.50
C THR A 100 5.45 15.19 11.85
N ILE A 101 5.91 14.15 11.15
CA ILE A 101 5.08 13.23 10.39
C ILE A 101 5.14 11.85 11.06
N SER A 102 3.99 11.36 11.53
CA SER A 102 3.89 9.99 12.04
C SER A 102 3.96 8.98 10.88
N PRO A 103 4.29 7.70 11.16
CA PRO A 103 4.32 6.68 10.11
C PRO A 103 2.99 6.55 9.36
N TRP A 104 1.86 6.76 10.05
CA TRP A 104 0.51 6.78 9.48
C TRP A 104 0.31 7.90 8.45
N ILE A 105 0.75 9.11 8.77
CA ILE A 105 0.66 10.27 7.87
C ILE A 105 1.54 10.01 6.64
N SER A 106 2.79 9.56 6.85
CA SER A 106 3.72 9.25 5.77
C SER A 106 3.16 8.19 4.82
N SER A 107 2.54 7.13 5.37
CA SER A 107 1.86 6.08 4.61
C SER A 107 0.76 6.63 3.71
N ARG A 108 -0.10 7.49 4.25
CA ARG A 108 -1.25 8.06 3.53
C ARG A 108 -0.83 9.08 2.48
N LEU A 109 0.16 9.92 2.78
CA LEU A 109 0.78 10.83 1.81
C LEU A 109 1.35 10.07 0.61
N ALA A 110 2.07 8.97 0.86
CA ALA A 110 2.60 8.11 -0.19
C ALA A 110 1.49 7.41 -1.01
N ALA A 111 0.42 6.94 -0.35
CA ALA A 111 -0.70 6.29 -1.01
C ALA A 111 -1.52 7.25 -1.88
N ASN A 112 -1.64 8.52 -1.50
CA ASN A 112 -2.35 9.54 -2.27
C ASN A 112 -1.64 9.92 -3.59
N CYS A 113 -0.44 9.36 -3.86
CA CYS A 113 0.30 9.49 -5.13
C CYS A 113 0.47 10.94 -5.62
N GLN A 114 0.40 11.92 -4.72
CA GLN A 114 0.62 13.30 -5.11
C GLN A 114 2.13 13.48 -5.30
N SER A 115 2.56 13.87 -6.51
CA SER A 115 3.98 14.03 -6.81
C SER A 115 4.54 15.18 -5.96
N ASN A 116 5.17 14.86 -4.83
CA ASN A 116 5.87 15.84 -4.02
C ASN A 116 7.25 16.09 -4.64
N ALA A 117 7.27 16.81 -5.77
CA ALA A 117 8.49 17.05 -6.51
C ALA A 117 9.54 17.70 -5.61
N ALA A 118 10.77 17.18 -5.66
CA ALA A 118 11.90 17.81 -5.00
C ALA A 118 12.14 19.16 -5.66
N ARG A 119 11.75 20.23 -4.98
CA ARG A 119 11.81 21.60 -5.47
C ARG A 119 12.13 22.52 -4.31
N THR A 120 13.23 23.25 -4.44
CA THR A 120 13.60 24.25 -3.44
C THR A 120 12.60 25.40 -3.52
N GLY A 121 11.93 25.67 -2.40
CA GLY A 121 11.02 26.80 -2.23
C GLY A 121 11.57 27.77 -1.19
N TYR A 122 11.31 29.06 -1.40
CA TYR A 122 11.62 30.12 -0.47
C TYR A 122 10.31 30.78 -0.05
N THR A 123 10.04 30.77 1.25
CA THR A 123 8.86 31.43 1.83
C THR A 123 9.31 32.54 2.76
N ARG A 124 8.92 33.78 2.47
CA ARG A 124 9.07 34.90 3.39
C ARG A 124 7.77 35.15 4.13
N LEU A 125 7.87 35.18 5.44
CA LEU A 125 6.77 35.51 6.33
C LEU A 125 7.07 36.82 7.04
N ILE A 126 6.21 37.82 6.83
CA ILE A 126 6.21 39.06 7.59
C ILE A 126 5.04 38.98 8.56
N LYS A 127 5.32 39.07 9.86
CA LYS A 127 4.35 38.79 10.92
C LYS A 127 4.26 39.97 11.88
N THR A 128 3.04 40.34 12.24
CA THR A 128 2.74 41.15 13.41
C THR A 128 2.14 40.22 14.45
N ARG A 129 2.92 39.87 15.48
CA ARG A 129 2.50 38.95 16.54
C ARG A 129 1.72 39.72 17.60
N ARG A 130 0.62 39.12 18.08
CA ARG A 130 -0.17 39.65 19.19
C ARG A 130 -0.15 38.74 20.41
N LEU A 131 -0.36 37.45 20.17
CA LEU A 131 -0.39 36.44 21.22
C LEU A 131 0.43 35.24 20.78
N LYS A 132 1.30 34.77 21.66
CA LYS A 132 1.95 33.48 21.54
C LYS A 132 1.43 32.56 22.63
N MET A 133 1.12 31.35 22.24
CA MET A 133 0.62 30.34 23.15
C MET A 133 1.43 29.06 23.01
N GLN A 134 1.80 28.48 24.14
CA GLN A 134 2.56 27.25 24.23
C GLN A 134 1.95 26.32 25.28
N VAL A 135 1.99 25.02 25.02
CA VAL A 135 1.60 23.98 25.98
C VAL A 135 2.57 22.82 25.88
N LEU A 136 2.86 22.17 27.01
CA LEU A 136 3.62 20.93 27.02
C LEU A 136 2.70 19.78 26.62
N LEU A 137 3.24 18.75 25.96
CA LEU A 137 2.44 17.59 25.60
C LEU A 137 1.86 16.89 26.84
N ASP A 138 2.62 16.86 27.95
CA ASP A 138 2.21 16.23 29.22
C ASP A 138 1.05 16.98 29.92
N ASP A 139 0.78 18.22 29.52
CA ASP A 139 -0.34 19.03 30.03
C ASP A 139 -1.63 18.80 29.24
N LEU A 140 -1.58 17.95 28.21
CA LEU A 140 -2.72 17.61 27.36
C LEU A 140 -3.14 16.14 27.56
N VAL A 141 -4.45 15.92 27.52
CA VAL A 141 -5.07 14.59 27.48
C VAL A 141 -6.00 14.52 26.27
N PRO A 142 -6.22 13.33 25.68
CA PRO A 142 -7.17 13.17 24.59
C PRO A 142 -8.58 13.40 25.11
N VAL A 143 -9.47 13.94 24.27
CA VAL A 143 -10.89 13.95 24.64
C VAL A 143 -11.43 12.51 24.62
N PRO A 144 -12.36 12.14 25.53
CA PRO A 144 -12.85 10.76 25.64
C PRO A 144 -13.41 10.20 24.33
N GLU A 145 -14.04 11.03 23.50
CA GLU A 145 -14.62 10.63 22.23
C GLU A 145 -13.57 10.26 21.19
N PHE A 146 -12.40 10.89 21.22
CA PHE A 146 -11.28 10.54 20.34
C PHE A 146 -10.68 9.19 20.75
N GLU A 147 -10.46 9.00 22.06
CA GLU A 147 -9.95 7.74 22.61
C GLU A 147 -10.89 6.57 22.29
N ALA A 148 -12.19 6.71 22.56
CA ALA A 148 -13.19 5.70 22.25
C ALA A 148 -13.27 5.38 20.74
N ALA A 149 -13.07 6.38 19.87
CA ALA A 149 -13.04 6.16 18.43
C ALA A 149 -11.81 5.36 17.98
N VAL A 150 -10.65 5.57 18.62
CA VAL A 150 -9.44 4.77 18.38
C VAL A 150 -9.64 3.34 18.88
N GLU A 151 -10.24 3.15 20.05
CA GLU A 151 -10.55 1.82 20.59
C GLU A 151 -11.49 1.03 19.66
N ASP A 152 -12.58 1.64 19.18
CA ASP A 152 -13.49 1.02 18.20
C ASP A 152 -12.77 0.68 16.89
N ALA A 153 -11.84 1.53 16.45
CA ALA A 153 -11.03 1.27 15.26
C ALA A 153 -10.09 0.06 15.45
N LEU A 154 -9.45 -0.07 16.61
CA LEU A 154 -8.59 -1.21 16.95
C LEU A 154 -9.39 -2.50 17.18
N GLY A 155 -10.67 -2.38 17.54
CA GLY A 155 -11.60 -3.50 17.75
C GLY A 155 -12.17 -4.14 16.47
N LYS A 156 -11.85 -3.64 15.27
CA LYS A 156 -12.33 -4.24 14.01
C LYS A 156 -11.78 -5.66 13.79
N PRO A 157 -12.50 -6.56 13.09
CA PRO A 157 -12.15 -7.98 13.09
C PRO A 157 -10.91 -8.30 12.24
N THR A 158 -10.72 -7.61 11.10
CA THR A 158 -9.55 -7.83 10.24
C THR A 158 -8.52 -6.71 10.35
N ASN A 159 -7.24 -7.01 10.05
CA ASN A 159 -6.19 -5.99 10.03
C ASN A 159 -6.51 -4.87 9.03
N PHE A 160 -7.01 -5.19 7.83
CA PHE A 160 -7.43 -4.20 6.85
C PHE A 160 -8.48 -3.23 7.43
N GLU A 161 -9.54 -3.75 8.06
CA GLU A 161 -10.58 -2.89 8.63
C GLU A 161 -10.06 -2.04 9.79
N LYS A 162 -9.15 -2.58 10.62
CA LYS A 162 -8.48 -1.80 11.66
C LYS A 162 -7.69 -0.63 11.06
N PHE A 163 -6.87 -0.89 10.03
CA PHE A 163 -6.13 0.17 9.33
C PHE A 163 -7.06 1.23 8.75
N GLN A 164 -8.09 0.82 8.02
CA GLN A 164 -9.06 1.75 7.42
C GLN A 164 -9.84 2.54 8.46
N ALA A 165 -10.17 1.94 9.61
CA ALA A 165 -10.82 2.63 10.71
C ALA A 165 -9.88 3.64 11.36
N VAL A 166 -8.62 3.29 11.62
CA VAL A 166 -7.62 4.23 12.16
C VAL A 166 -7.37 5.39 11.19
N TYR A 167 -7.23 5.13 9.90
CA TYR A 167 -7.09 6.21 8.90
C TYR A 167 -8.31 7.15 8.89
N ARG A 168 -9.53 6.61 9.06
CA ARG A 168 -10.75 7.42 9.17
C ARG A 168 -10.78 8.25 10.45
N VAL A 169 -10.37 7.67 11.58
CA VAL A 169 -10.27 8.38 12.86
C VAL A 169 -9.27 9.54 12.73
N LEU A 170 -8.06 9.29 12.24
CA LEU A 170 -7.05 10.33 12.04
C LEU A 170 -7.49 11.38 11.01
N GLY A 171 -8.15 10.97 9.93
CA GLY A 171 -8.71 11.89 8.94
C GLY A 171 -9.84 12.77 9.51
N ARG A 172 -10.62 12.27 10.48
CA ARG A 172 -11.71 13.00 11.12
C ARG A 172 -11.21 13.92 12.23
N TRP A 173 -10.36 13.44 13.11
CA TRP A 173 -9.90 14.16 14.31
C TRP A 173 -8.64 14.99 14.07
N GLY A 174 -7.91 14.72 12.99
CA GLY A 174 -6.63 15.34 12.67
C GLY A 174 -5.45 14.46 13.10
N ASP A 175 -4.34 14.60 12.39
CA ASP A 175 -3.16 13.76 12.54
C ASP A 175 -2.19 14.27 13.61
N ILE A 176 -2.20 15.58 13.83
CA ILE A 176 -1.35 16.27 14.79
C ILE A 176 -2.17 17.28 15.59
N VAL A 177 -1.69 17.63 16.78
CA VAL A 177 -2.22 18.71 17.63
C VAL A 177 -1.15 19.79 17.78
N PRO A 178 -1.50 21.08 17.69
CA PRO A 178 -0.54 22.16 17.89
C PRO A 178 -0.13 22.26 19.37
N LEU A 179 1.17 22.39 19.60
CA LEU A 179 1.76 22.68 20.92
C LEU A 179 2.20 24.14 21.04
N GLU A 180 2.39 24.82 19.92
CA GLU A 180 2.74 26.25 19.86
C GLU A 180 2.01 26.93 18.71
N ILE A 181 1.24 27.96 19.02
CA ILE A 181 0.55 28.82 18.03
C ILE A 181 0.90 30.29 18.29
N GLU A 182 1.13 31.02 17.20
CA GLU A 182 1.13 32.49 17.21
C GLU A 182 -0.14 33.01 16.52
N ILE A 183 -0.79 33.98 17.15
CA ILE A 183 -1.99 34.67 16.68
C ILE A 183 -1.63 36.13 16.40
N GLY A 184 -2.11 36.65 15.27
CA GLY A 184 -1.78 38.00 14.80
C GLY A 184 -2.21 38.23 13.36
N SER A 185 -1.40 38.98 12.61
CA SER A 185 -1.53 39.16 11.16
C SER A 185 -0.24 38.82 10.44
N SER A 186 -0.33 38.23 9.24
CA SER A 186 0.84 37.84 8.45
C SER A 186 0.67 38.03 6.95
N ILE A 187 1.78 38.31 6.27
CA ILE A 187 1.94 38.18 4.81
C ILE A 187 2.89 37.03 4.56
N ALA A 188 2.45 36.06 3.78
CA ALA A 188 3.29 35.00 3.25
C ALA A 188 3.54 35.24 1.77
N LEU A 189 4.80 35.17 1.37
CA LEU A 189 5.25 35.22 -0.02
C LEU A 189 6.09 33.98 -0.31
N THR A 190 5.66 33.15 -1.25
CA THR A 190 6.38 31.91 -1.60
C THR A 190 6.74 31.90 -3.08
N GLY A 191 8.00 31.60 -3.39
CA GLY A 191 8.52 31.47 -4.75
C GLY A 191 9.73 30.53 -4.82
N GLU A 192 10.20 30.24 -6.03
CA GLU A 192 11.33 29.32 -6.26
C GLU A 192 12.70 29.98 -6.25
N ASP A 193 12.74 31.29 -6.49
CA ASP A 193 13.97 32.06 -6.48
C ASP A 193 13.98 32.97 -5.27
N ILE A 194 15.05 32.86 -4.48
CA ILE A 194 15.31 33.72 -3.33
C ILE A 194 15.33 35.20 -3.75
N SER A 195 15.75 35.53 -4.97
CA SER A 195 15.77 36.90 -5.48
C SER A 195 14.36 37.51 -5.48
N HIS A 196 13.35 36.76 -5.90
CA HIS A 196 11.95 37.20 -5.89
C HIS A 196 11.44 37.45 -4.48
N VAL A 197 11.96 36.72 -3.49
CA VAL A 197 11.53 36.79 -2.09
C VAL A 197 12.31 37.85 -1.31
N GLN A 198 13.58 38.09 -1.66
CA GLN A 198 14.51 38.97 -0.96
C GLN A 198 14.39 40.43 -1.43
N VAL A 199 14.11 40.67 -2.72
CA VAL A 199 13.80 42.02 -3.27
C VAL A 199 12.58 42.64 -2.58
N CYS A 200 11.79 41.83 -1.87
CA CYS A 200 10.68 42.26 -1.01
C CYS A 200 11.07 42.84 0.35
N ALA A 201 12.35 43.12 0.58
CA ALA A 201 12.73 43.84 1.79
C ALA A 201 12.26 45.29 1.65
N PRO A 202 11.41 45.80 2.56
CA PRO A 202 11.12 47.22 2.54
C PRO A 202 12.47 47.95 2.62
N PRO A 203 12.79 48.86 1.68
CA PRO A 203 13.99 49.67 1.80
C PRO A 203 13.93 50.34 3.18
N GLU A 204 15.05 50.30 3.90
CA GLU A 204 15.18 50.89 5.24
C GLU A 204 14.43 52.24 5.27
N MET A 205 13.42 52.31 6.15
CA MET A 205 12.41 53.35 6.28
C MET A 205 12.84 54.74 5.77
N GLY A 206 12.59 55.01 4.49
CA GLY A 206 12.57 56.35 3.92
C GLY A 206 11.15 56.67 3.49
N GLU A 207 10.32 57.16 4.44
CA GLU A 207 9.01 57.85 4.40
C GLU A 207 8.01 57.76 3.21
N ARG A 208 8.27 57.04 2.11
CA ARG A 208 7.34 56.98 0.97
C ARG A 208 6.39 55.81 1.09
N ASN A 209 5.27 56.11 1.74
CA ASN A 209 3.98 55.44 1.72
C ASN A 209 3.45 55.19 0.28
N HIS A 210 3.94 54.14 -0.39
CA HIS A 210 3.28 53.59 -1.58
C HIS A 210 2.89 52.14 -1.32
N GLY A 211 1.59 51.88 -1.47
CA GLY A 211 0.88 50.73 -0.89
C GLY A 211 1.53 49.38 -1.18
N THR A 212 1.89 48.70 -0.09
CA THR A 212 2.51 47.37 -0.06
C THR A 212 1.77 46.35 -0.95
N ILE A 213 0.46 46.50 -1.13
CA ILE A 213 -0.37 45.60 -1.96
C ILE A 213 -0.21 45.84 -3.46
N ALA A 214 -0.15 47.09 -3.93
CA ALA A 214 0.06 47.39 -5.34
C ALA A 214 1.44 46.87 -5.80
N TRP A 215 2.41 46.93 -4.91
CA TRP A 215 3.74 46.39 -5.13
C TRP A 215 3.77 44.84 -5.12
N LEU A 216 3.05 44.18 -4.20
CA LEU A 216 2.92 42.71 -4.21
C LEU A 216 2.34 42.17 -5.53
N SER A 217 1.43 42.92 -6.17
CA SER A 217 0.88 42.55 -7.49
C SER A 217 1.90 42.59 -8.63
N SER A 218 3.07 43.23 -8.44
CA SER A 218 4.14 43.27 -9.44
C SER A 218 5.00 42.00 -9.47
N VAL A 219 4.90 41.15 -8.43
CA VAL A 219 5.66 39.89 -8.34
C VAL A 219 4.93 38.80 -9.13
N LYS A 220 5.26 38.66 -10.42
CA LYS A 220 4.54 37.76 -11.35
C LYS A 220 4.69 36.25 -11.07
N ASN A 221 5.61 35.85 -10.19
CA ASN A 221 5.99 34.43 -9.99
C ASN A 221 6.00 34.01 -8.51
N ALA A 222 5.23 34.66 -7.64
CA ALA A 222 5.14 34.28 -6.24
C ALA A 222 3.68 34.19 -5.78
N ALA A 223 3.38 33.17 -4.97
CA ALA A 223 2.12 33.08 -4.26
C ALA A 223 2.14 34.08 -3.10
N VAL A 224 1.06 34.86 -2.95
CA VAL A 224 0.89 35.84 -1.87
C VAL A 224 -0.38 35.51 -1.11
N THR A 225 -0.27 35.34 0.21
CA THR A 225 -1.43 35.24 1.11
C THR A 225 -1.31 36.26 2.22
N ILE A 226 -2.43 36.93 2.54
CA ILE A 226 -2.57 37.82 3.70
C ILE A 226 -3.54 37.14 4.67
N THR A 227 -3.16 37.02 5.94
CA THR A 227 -3.96 36.38 7.01
C THR A 227 -4.12 37.37 8.17
N GLY A 228 -5.31 37.46 8.75
CA GLY A 228 -5.64 38.37 9.86
C GLY A 228 -6.09 39.78 9.44
N ALA A 229 -5.93 40.75 10.34
CA ALA A 229 -6.35 42.14 10.16
C ALA A 229 -5.72 42.83 8.95
N ASP A 230 -6.43 43.80 8.36
CA ASP A 230 -6.04 44.49 7.13
C ASP A 230 -4.67 45.20 7.27
N LEU A 231 -3.66 44.64 6.62
CA LEU A 231 -2.31 45.17 6.65
C LEU A 231 -2.14 46.49 5.90
N ARG A 232 -3.21 47.03 5.29
CA ARG A 232 -3.25 48.39 4.71
C ARG A 232 -3.04 49.50 5.74
N LEU A 233 -3.23 49.21 7.01
CA LEU A 233 -3.09 50.19 8.09
C LEU A 233 -1.62 50.41 8.43
N ASN A 234 -1.22 51.67 8.59
CA ASN A 234 0.12 52.02 9.06
C ASN A 234 0.33 51.53 10.51
N TYR A 235 1.58 51.53 10.98
CA TYR A 235 1.91 51.01 12.32
C TYR A 235 1.06 51.68 13.43
N ASP A 236 0.90 53.00 13.37
CA ASP A 236 0.13 53.79 14.35
C ASP A 236 -1.38 53.53 14.30
N GLN A 237 -1.91 53.19 13.13
CA GLN A 237 -3.30 52.78 12.94
C GLN A 237 -3.54 51.36 13.44
N ARG A 238 -2.52 50.48 13.39
CA ARG A 238 -2.63 49.11 13.91
C ARG A 238 -2.65 49.08 15.43
N THR A 239 -1.83 49.90 16.09
CA THR A 239 -1.84 50.01 17.56
C THR A 239 -3.13 50.67 18.08
N ALA A 240 -3.81 51.47 17.26
CA ALA A 240 -5.11 52.06 17.61
C ALA A 240 -6.31 51.10 17.47
N ILE A 241 -6.15 49.94 16.80
CA ILE A 241 -7.22 48.93 16.59
C ILE A 241 -7.26 47.89 17.71
N ASP A 242 -6.56 48.13 18.82
CA ASP A 242 -6.48 47.24 19.99
C ASP A 242 -7.83 46.85 20.64
N GLY A 243 -8.96 47.38 20.13
CA GLY A 243 -10.32 47.01 20.53
C GLY A 243 -11.08 46.04 19.61
N GLN A 244 -10.54 45.55 18.49
CA GLN A 244 -11.22 44.56 17.63
C GLN A 244 -10.52 43.18 17.61
N ASP A 245 -10.66 42.44 18.71
CA ASP A 245 -10.13 41.08 18.87
C ASP A 245 -10.61 40.09 17.80
N SER A 246 -11.72 40.39 17.10
CA SER A 246 -12.34 39.51 16.10
C SER A 246 -11.56 39.37 14.80
N GLN A 247 -10.53 40.18 14.55
CA GLN A 247 -9.75 40.14 13.30
C GLN A 247 -8.45 39.33 13.40
N TRP A 248 -8.05 38.95 14.62
CA TRP A 248 -6.82 38.19 14.81
C TRP A 248 -7.02 36.74 14.38
N GLN A 249 -6.03 36.22 13.65
CA GLN A 249 -6.05 34.86 13.13
C GLN A 249 -4.76 34.14 13.47
N ARG A 250 -4.79 32.81 13.34
CA ARG A 250 -3.59 31.99 13.42
C ARG A 250 -2.62 32.38 12.30
N ILE A 251 -1.40 32.78 12.68
CA ILE A 251 -0.36 33.19 11.72
C ILE A 251 0.84 32.25 11.73
N THR A 252 1.06 31.50 12.80
CA THR A 252 2.16 30.53 12.84
C THR A 252 1.80 29.31 13.70
N ILE A 253 2.21 28.13 13.24
CA ILE A 253 2.27 26.91 14.04
C ILE A 253 3.74 26.54 14.20
N GLY A 254 4.24 26.75 15.42
CA GLY A 254 5.67 26.62 15.73
C GLY A 254 6.06 25.17 16.03
N LYS A 255 5.24 24.47 16.79
CA LYS A 255 5.46 23.10 17.27
C LYS A 255 4.15 22.35 17.31
N VAL A 256 4.21 21.05 17.02
CA VAL A 256 3.07 20.12 17.02
C VAL A 256 3.51 18.79 17.61
N ALA A 257 2.54 17.96 17.99
CA ALA A 257 2.75 16.55 18.30
C ALA A 257 1.77 15.69 17.49
N PRO A 258 2.11 14.44 17.14
CA PRO A 258 1.12 13.49 16.63
C PRO A 258 -0.06 13.35 17.59
N THR A 259 -1.29 13.40 17.08
CA THR A 259 -2.49 13.26 17.91
C THR A 259 -2.48 11.93 18.68
N ILE A 260 -1.95 10.87 18.07
CA ILE A 260 -1.79 9.56 18.71
C ILE A 260 -0.89 9.60 19.95
N SER A 261 0.01 10.59 20.08
CA SER A 261 0.87 10.74 21.26
C SER A 261 0.11 11.23 22.50
N LEU A 262 -1.14 11.69 22.35
CA LEU A 262 -2.02 12.01 23.47
C LEU A 262 -2.58 10.76 24.15
N LEU A 263 -2.73 9.65 23.41
CA LEU A 263 -3.40 8.44 23.91
C LEU A 263 -2.63 7.77 25.06
N ALA A 264 -3.30 6.92 25.83
CA ALA A 264 -2.64 6.06 26.80
C ALA A 264 -1.55 5.19 26.13
N ARG A 265 -0.49 4.85 26.88
CA ARG A 265 0.67 4.08 26.36
C ARG A 265 0.26 2.74 25.74
N ASP A 266 -0.75 2.09 26.29
CA ASP A 266 -1.24 0.81 25.78
C ASP A 266 -1.88 0.97 24.40
N LEU A 267 -2.70 2.01 24.19
CA LEU A 267 -3.26 2.32 22.87
C LEU A 267 -2.20 2.75 21.87
N GLN A 268 -1.20 3.54 22.31
CA GLN A 268 -0.06 3.88 21.46
C GLN A 268 0.69 2.62 21.00
N ALA A 269 0.95 1.69 21.92
CA ALA A 269 1.57 0.40 21.60
C ALA A 269 0.72 -0.41 20.62
N CYS A 270 -0.60 -0.52 20.84
CA CYS A 270 -1.49 -1.21 19.91
C CYS A 270 -1.50 -0.59 18.50
N ILE A 271 -1.48 0.75 18.39
CA ILE A 271 -1.38 1.45 17.10
C ILE A 271 -0.03 1.18 16.44
N SER A 272 1.07 1.21 17.21
CA SER A 272 2.42 0.91 16.71
C SER A 272 2.53 -0.54 16.25
N ASP A 273 2.00 -1.49 17.00
CA ASP A 273 1.98 -2.92 16.66
C ASP A 273 1.13 -3.17 15.42
N LEU A 274 -0.05 -2.54 15.32
CA LEU A 274 -0.86 -2.59 14.10
C LEU A 274 -0.06 -2.09 12.92
N TYR A 275 0.59 -0.91 13.03
CA TYR A 275 1.42 -0.38 11.94
C TYR A 275 2.60 -1.28 11.58
N ALA A 276 3.23 -1.96 12.55
CA ALA A 276 4.27 -2.95 12.27
C ALA A 276 3.72 -4.17 11.50
N GLN A 277 2.49 -4.60 11.81
CA GLN A 277 1.77 -5.66 11.08
C GLN A 277 1.31 -5.23 9.68
N ARG A 278 1.51 -3.95 9.29
CA ARG A 278 1.18 -3.48 7.93
C ARG A 278 1.95 -4.24 6.88
N LEU A 279 3.19 -4.63 7.19
CA LEU A 279 4.10 -5.29 6.28
C LEU A 279 4.40 -6.72 6.73
N SER A 280 4.53 -7.62 5.76
CA SER A 280 5.04 -8.97 5.98
C SER A 280 5.99 -9.37 4.86
N TYR A 281 6.89 -10.32 5.13
CA TYR A 281 7.95 -10.74 4.20
C TYR A 281 7.77 -12.21 3.88
N VAL A 282 7.44 -12.54 2.63
CA VAL A 282 7.11 -13.92 2.20
C VAL A 282 7.83 -14.25 0.88
N PRO A 283 8.48 -15.44 0.73
CA PRO A 283 8.57 -16.49 1.74
C PRO A 283 9.42 -16.07 2.96
N PRO A 284 9.20 -16.67 4.14
CA PRO A 284 10.07 -16.43 5.28
C PRO A 284 11.47 -16.91 4.90
N GLY A 285 12.41 -15.96 4.84
CA GLY A 285 13.80 -16.18 4.48
C GLY A 285 14.65 -15.60 5.59
N GLY A 286 15.70 -16.34 5.95
CA GLY A 286 16.74 -15.79 6.83
C GLY A 286 17.50 -14.69 6.10
N VAL A 287 17.88 -13.64 6.84
CA VAL A 287 18.89 -12.71 6.36
C VAL A 287 20.12 -13.54 5.99
N GLY A 288 20.51 -13.51 4.71
CA GLY A 288 21.67 -14.26 4.23
C GLY A 288 22.95 -13.88 5.00
N PRO A 289 23.99 -14.72 4.97
CA PRO A 289 25.26 -14.42 5.64
C PRO A 289 25.82 -13.07 5.14
N ILE A 290 26.14 -12.18 6.09
CA ILE A 290 26.77 -10.89 5.79
C ILE A 290 28.23 -11.17 5.40
N HIS A 291 28.53 -11.18 4.11
CA HIS A 291 29.87 -11.42 3.58
C HIS A 291 30.08 -10.58 2.31
N TYR A 292 31.33 -10.17 1.99
CA TYR A 292 31.67 -9.29 0.86
C TYR A 292 31.14 -9.73 -0.51
N TYR A 293 30.84 -11.02 -0.69
CA TYR A 293 30.32 -11.57 -1.95
C TYR A 293 28.80 -11.54 -2.03
N TYR A 294 28.12 -11.14 -0.96
CA TYR A 294 26.67 -11.08 -0.88
C TYR A 294 26.22 -9.63 -0.76
N ARG A 295 25.12 -9.30 -1.42
CA ARG A 295 24.44 -8.03 -1.23
C ARG A 295 22.97 -8.26 -0.96
N THR A 296 22.42 -7.37 -0.15
CA THR A 296 21.00 -7.33 0.16
C THR A 296 20.44 -6.02 -0.36
N TYR A 297 19.35 -6.11 -1.10
CA TYR A 297 18.61 -4.98 -1.63
C TYR A 297 17.22 -4.99 -1.02
N GLY A 298 16.76 -3.86 -0.47
CA GLY A 298 15.47 -3.74 0.19
C GLY A 298 14.68 -2.54 -0.33
N ASP A 299 13.42 -2.79 -0.66
CA ASP A 299 12.44 -1.78 -1.07
C ASP A 299 11.63 -1.22 0.11
N ASP A 300 12.04 -1.44 1.36
CA ASP A 300 11.28 -1.06 2.56
C ASP A 300 10.90 0.44 2.58
N LYS A 301 11.79 1.30 2.10
CA LYS A 301 11.55 2.75 2.00
C LYS A 301 10.45 3.12 0.98
N TYR A 302 10.08 2.21 0.10
CA TYR A 302 9.02 2.36 -0.90
C TYR A 302 7.75 1.58 -0.54
N ALA A 303 7.72 0.82 0.56
CA ALA A 303 6.59 -0.03 0.92
C ALA A 303 5.27 0.73 1.18
N SER A 304 5.31 2.06 1.26
CA SER A 304 4.12 2.93 1.34
C SER A 304 3.58 3.38 -0.02
N LYS A 305 4.27 3.07 -1.12
CA LYS A 305 3.89 3.45 -2.48
C LYS A 305 3.13 2.32 -3.18
N THR A 306 2.41 2.68 -4.23
CA THR A 306 1.69 1.72 -5.07
C THR A 306 2.55 1.37 -6.28
N MET A 307 2.75 0.07 -6.54
CA MET A 307 3.52 -0.39 -7.71
C MET A 307 2.76 -0.08 -9.00
N SER A 308 3.45 0.40 -10.02
CA SER A 308 2.91 0.65 -11.37
C SER A 308 3.48 -0.30 -12.41
N SER A 309 4.75 -0.70 -12.30
CA SER A 309 5.32 -1.76 -13.12
C SER A 309 6.50 -2.45 -12.44
N ILE A 310 6.79 -3.68 -12.87
CA ILE A 310 8.02 -4.39 -12.53
C ILE A 310 8.86 -4.52 -13.78
N ASN A 311 10.13 -4.15 -13.69
CA ASN A 311 11.13 -4.41 -14.71
C ASN A 311 11.95 -5.64 -14.29
N ILE A 312 11.98 -6.64 -15.16
CA ILE A 312 12.70 -7.90 -14.93
C ILE A 312 13.67 -8.13 -16.07
N ARG A 313 14.95 -8.34 -15.78
CA ARG A 313 15.89 -8.91 -16.75
C ARG A 313 16.13 -10.38 -16.45
N SER A 314 15.88 -11.24 -17.42
CA SER A 314 16.04 -12.69 -17.23
C SER A 314 16.65 -13.40 -18.44
N SER A 315 17.42 -14.44 -18.15
CA SER A 315 17.95 -15.44 -19.08
C SER A 315 17.53 -16.84 -18.57
N ASP A 316 18.47 -17.76 -18.32
CA ASP A 316 18.21 -18.96 -17.51
C ASP A 316 18.12 -18.66 -16.00
N TYR A 317 18.34 -17.39 -15.65
CA TYR A 317 18.33 -16.86 -14.30
C TYR A 317 17.61 -15.51 -14.26
N ILE A 318 17.22 -15.09 -13.06
CA ILE A 318 16.84 -13.70 -12.82
C ILE A 318 18.10 -12.87 -12.56
N GLU A 319 18.32 -11.83 -13.37
CA GLU A 319 19.55 -11.03 -13.36
C GLU A 319 19.35 -9.63 -12.78
N LEU A 320 18.16 -9.05 -12.96
CA LEU A 320 17.81 -7.72 -12.48
C LEU A 320 16.31 -7.65 -12.16
N LEU A 321 16.00 -6.98 -11.05
CA LEU A 321 14.63 -6.56 -10.71
C LEU A 321 14.64 -5.09 -10.32
N SER A 322 13.65 -4.34 -10.75
CA SER A 322 13.33 -3.02 -10.20
C SER A 322 11.83 -2.75 -10.31
N VAL A 323 11.34 -1.86 -9.46
CA VAL A 323 9.92 -1.52 -9.34
C VAL A 323 9.74 -0.06 -9.67
N THR A 324 8.82 0.24 -10.59
CA THR A 324 8.31 1.59 -10.78
C THR A 324 7.04 1.75 -9.97
N TYR A 325 6.89 2.88 -9.30
CA TYR A 325 5.74 3.23 -8.49
C TYR A 325 4.83 4.22 -9.22
N SER A 326 3.59 4.37 -8.76
CA SER A 326 2.57 5.24 -9.34
C SER A 326 2.93 6.72 -9.34
N ASP A 327 3.82 7.16 -8.44
CA ASP A 327 4.36 8.52 -8.39
C ASP A 327 5.54 8.75 -9.36
N GLY A 328 5.86 7.76 -10.20
CA GLY A 328 6.97 7.77 -11.15
C GLY A 328 8.34 7.49 -10.55
N THR A 329 8.45 7.29 -9.23
CA THR A 329 9.71 6.86 -8.63
C THR A 329 10.02 5.41 -8.99
N THR A 330 11.31 5.09 -9.11
CA THR A 330 11.78 3.73 -9.36
C THR A 330 12.65 3.30 -8.19
N SER A 331 12.54 2.04 -7.78
CA SER A 331 13.46 1.45 -6.82
C SER A 331 14.86 1.32 -7.42
N ASN A 332 15.84 1.04 -6.53
CA ASN A 332 17.16 0.70 -7.00
C ASN A 332 17.11 -0.62 -7.79
N ASN A 333 18.02 -0.80 -8.73
CA ASN A 333 18.17 -2.10 -9.38
C ASN A 333 18.67 -3.13 -8.35
N HIS A 334 17.90 -4.19 -8.15
CA HIS A 334 18.32 -5.37 -7.41
C HIS A 334 19.16 -6.22 -8.35
N GLY A 335 20.39 -6.52 -7.97
CA GLY A 335 21.35 -7.20 -8.84
C GLY A 335 21.85 -6.31 -9.99
N GLY A 336 21.85 -6.85 -11.22
CA GLY A 336 22.30 -6.11 -12.39
C GLY A 336 23.69 -6.48 -12.92
N GLY A 337 24.37 -7.46 -12.30
CA GLY A 337 25.69 -7.93 -12.75
C GLY A 337 25.66 -8.71 -14.08
N GLY A 338 24.56 -9.43 -14.33
CA GLY A 338 24.29 -10.09 -15.60
C GLY A 338 24.22 -9.11 -16.78
N HIS A 339 24.45 -9.58 -18.00
CA HIS A 339 24.42 -8.75 -19.21
C HIS A 339 23.87 -9.48 -20.43
N VAL A 340 23.22 -10.62 -20.22
CA VAL A 340 22.84 -11.55 -21.29
C VAL A 340 21.31 -11.72 -21.37
N GLY A 341 20.59 -11.42 -20.29
CA GLY A 341 19.13 -11.54 -20.25
C GLY A 341 18.36 -10.49 -21.04
N VAL A 342 17.13 -10.86 -21.41
CA VAL A 342 16.14 -9.97 -22.03
C VAL A 342 15.43 -9.18 -20.93
N VAL A 343 15.20 -7.89 -21.15
CA VAL A 343 14.45 -7.02 -20.25
C VAL A 343 12.97 -7.07 -20.60
N TYR A 344 12.14 -7.32 -19.60
CA TYR A 344 10.69 -7.33 -19.68
C TYR A 344 10.12 -6.30 -18.72
N GLU A 345 9.01 -5.70 -19.12
CA GLU A 345 8.19 -4.87 -18.25
C GLU A 345 6.85 -5.58 -18.01
N PHE A 346 6.42 -5.64 -16.75
CA PHE A 346 5.10 -6.07 -16.35
C PHE A 346 4.32 -4.87 -15.78
N PRO A 347 3.56 -4.14 -16.61
CA PRO A 347 2.79 -3.00 -16.16
C PRO A 347 1.55 -3.45 -15.39
N LEU A 348 1.14 -2.68 -14.38
CA LEU A 348 -0.06 -2.85 -13.56
C LEU A 348 -1.04 -1.70 -13.83
N ALA A 349 -2.33 -2.00 -13.93
CA ALA A 349 -3.35 -0.96 -14.13
C ALA A 349 -3.53 -0.11 -12.86
N ILE A 350 -3.34 1.22 -12.96
CA ILE A 350 -3.43 2.17 -11.83
C ILE A 350 -4.84 2.78 -11.71
N GLY A 351 -5.89 2.07 -12.16
CA GLY A 351 -7.27 2.56 -12.10
C GLY A 351 -7.83 2.67 -10.67
N LEU A 352 -9.10 3.05 -10.53
CA LEU A 352 -9.78 3.28 -9.22
C LEU A 352 -9.60 2.14 -8.21
N GLN A 353 -9.60 0.88 -8.65
CA GLN A 353 -9.43 -0.28 -7.77
C GLN A 353 -7.98 -0.79 -7.69
N GLY A 354 -7.09 -0.30 -8.55
CA GLY A 354 -5.71 -0.76 -8.68
C GLY A 354 -5.57 -2.23 -9.11
N GLU A 355 -4.61 -2.52 -9.97
CA GLU A 355 -4.11 -3.87 -10.17
C GLU A 355 -2.91 -4.09 -9.25
N HIS A 356 -3.01 -5.11 -8.41
CA HIS A 356 -2.02 -5.45 -7.41
C HIS A 356 -1.56 -6.88 -7.59
N ILE A 357 -0.27 -7.14 -7.40
CA ILE A 357 0.25 -8.51 -7.38
C ILE A 357 -0.08 -9.12 -6.02
N ILE A 358 -0.74 -10.27 -6.04
CA ILE A 358 -1.24 -10.98 -4.85
C ILE A 358 -0.52 -12.31 -4.62
N GLU A 359 0.19 -12.80 -5.63
CA GLU A 359 0.90 -14.06 -5.57
C GLU A 359 2.11 -14.03 -6.50
N MET A 360 3.18 -14.70 -6.07
CA MET A 360 4.41 -14.87 -6.83
C MET A 360 4.85 -16.34 -6.78
N LEU A 361 5.10 -16.94 -7.93
CA LEU A 361 5.77 -18.24 -8.05
C LEU A 361 7.27 -18.00 -8.21
N ILE A 362 8.07 -18.67 -7.40
CA ILE A 362 9.52 -18.50 -7.30
C ILE A 362 10.21 -19.84 -7.56
N TRP A 363 11.08 -19.91 -8.56
CA TRP A 363 11.88 -21.09 -8.85
C TRP A 363 13.32 -20.88 -8.39
N VAL A 364 13.72 -21.57 -7.32
CA VAL A 364 15.09 -21.59 -6.81
C VAL A 364 15.65 -23.00 -6.93
N GLN A 365 16.86 -23.14 -7.46
CA GLN A 365 17.61 -24.39 -7.47
C GLN A 365 19.06 -24.14 -7.06
N GLY A 366 19.52 -24.91 -6.08
CA GLY A 366 20.82 -24.67 -5.46
C GLY A 366 20.88 -23.27 -4.87
N ASP A 367 21.89 -22.51 -5.26
CA ASP A 367 22.14 -21.15 -4.77
C ASP A 367 21.42 -20.07 -5.59
N TRP A 368 20.68 -20.38 -6.66
CA TRP A 368 20.28 -19.38 -7.65
C TRP A 368 18.77 -19.29 -7.89
N LEU A 369 18.29 -18.06 -8.04
CA LEU A 369 16.94 -17.75 -8.47
C LEU A 369 16.86 -17.86 -10.00
N HIS A 370 16.14 -18.87 -10.45
CA HIS A 370 16.04 -19.19 -11.87
C HIS A 370 14.85 -18.53 -12.55
N GLY A 371 13.71 -18.44 -11.87
CA GLY A 371 12.50 -17.93 -12.51
C GLY A 371 11.47 -17.34 -11.58
N LEU A 372 10.57 -16.55 -12.16
CA LEU A 372 9.50 -15.82 -11.49
C LEU A 372 8.22 -15.79 -12.34
N GLN A 373 7.07 -15.79 -11.68
CA GLN A 373 5.78 -15.45 -12.28
C GLN A 373 4.93 -14.70 -11.27
N PHE A 374 4.26 -13.63 -11.70
CA PHE A 374 3.39 -12.81 -10.87
C PHE A 374 1.92 -13.03 -11.24
N ILE A 375 1.03 -13.02 -10.25
CA ILE A 375 -0.41 -13.12 -10.42
C ILE A 375 -1.09 -11.95 -9.72
N THR A 376 -2.07 -11.33 -10.38
CA THR A 376 -2.72 -10.11 -9.88
C THR A 376 -4.11 -10.35 -9.30
N ASN A 377 -4.60 -9.38 -8.52
CA ASN A 377 -5.98 -9.31 -8.03
C ASN A 377 -7.02 -9.21 -9.15
N MET A 378 -6.60 -8.99 -10.40
CA MET A 378 -7.45 -9.06 -11.60
C MET A 378 -7.44 -10.44 -12.28
N GLY A 379 -6.70 -11.41 -11.72
CA GLY A 379 -6.58 -12.77 -12.25
C GLY A 379 -5.59 -12.88 -13.42
N ARG A 380 -4.87 -11.80 -13.73
CA ARG A 380 -3.85 -11.79 -14.79
C ARG A 380 -2.59 -12.46 -14.28
N CYS A 381 -2.03 -13.33 -15.11
CA CYS A 381 -0.71 -13.92 -14.88
C CYS A 381 0.31 -13.20 -15.77
N SER A 382 1.46 -12.83 -15.21
CA SER A 382 2.59 -12.40 -16.03
C SER A 382 3.09 -13.56 -16.91
N PRO A 383 3.85 -13.25 -17.97
CA PRO A 383 4.79 -14.21 -18.53
C PRO A 383 5.65 -14.83 -17.42
N GLN A 384 6.17 -16.01 -17.73
CA GLN A 384 7.11 -16.69 -16.86
C GLN A 384 8.50 -16.22 -17.25
N TYR A 385 9.19 -15.60 -16.30
CA TYR A 385 10.52 -15.04 -16.50
C TYR A 385 11.56 -16.04 -16.05
N GLY A 386 12.68 -16.09 -16.76
CA GLY A 386 13.80 -16.96 -16.42
C GLY A 386 13.64 -18.41 -16.89
N ALA A 387 14.46 -19.30 -16.32
CA ALA A 387 14.26 -20.74 -16.44
C ALA A 387 13.55 -21.30 -15.21
N HIS A 388 13.02 -22.52 -15.34
CA HIS A 388 12.17 -23.09 -14.31
C HIS A 388 12.81 -24.35 -13.75
N HIS A 389 13.86 -24.13 -12.98
CA HIS A 389 14.59 -25.15 -12.27
C HIS A 389 13.94 -25.45 -10.92
N GLY A 390 13.98 -26.70 -10.47
CA GLY A 390 13.44 -27.08 -9.16
C GLY A 390 11.91 -27.08 -9.09
N SER A 391 11.41 -27.12 -7.85
CA SER A 391 9.99 -26.98 -7.53
C SER A 391 9.70 -25.51 -7.21
N PRO A 392 8.61 -24.92 -7.75
CA PRO A 392 8.23 -23.56 -7.41
C PRO A 392 7.83 -23.46 -5.94
N THR A 393 8.26 -22.39 -5.30
CA THR A 393 7.73 -21.90 -4.03
C THR A 393 6.69 -20.83 -4.33
N ILE A 394 5.58 -20.85 -3.59
CA ILE A 394 4.51 -19.86 -3.75
C ILE A 394 4.63 -18.86 -2.61
N ALA A 395 4.77 -17.61 -2.97
CA ALA A 395 4.83 -16.49 -2.05
C ALA A 395 3.55 -15.67 -2.17
N ARG A 396 2.81 -15.61 -1.07
CA ARG A 396 1.58 -14.83 -0.90
C ARG A 396 1.26 -14.74 0.58
N THR A 397 0.37 -13.83 0.95
CA THR A 397 -0.09 -13.68 2.33
C THR A 397 -1.57 -13.30 2.34
N LYS A 398 -2.30 -13.71 3.37
CA LYS A 398 -3.74 -13.41 3.51
C LYS A 398 -3.91 -11.89 3.65
N GLY A 399 -4.78 -11.28 2.85
CA GLY A 399 -5.01 -9.84 2.83
C GLY A 399 -3.88 -8.97 2.29
N GLY A 400 -2.75 -9.54 1.86
CA GLY A 400 -1.59 -8.75 1.46
C GLY A 400 -1.38 -8.64 -0.05
N VAL A 401 -0.93 -7.47 -0.47
CA VAL A 401 -0.49 -7.19 -1.84
C VAL A 401 0.99 -6.87 -1.87
N LEU A 402 1.69 -7.30 -2.92
CA LEU A 402 3.11 -7.03 -3.10
C LEU A 402 3.32 -5.53 -3.33
N VAL A 403 4.27 -4.94 -2.61
CA VAL A 403 4.66 -3.52 -2.73
C VAL A 403 6.15 -3.31 -2.99
N GLY A 404 6.95 -4.38 -3.02
CA GLY A 404 8.39 -4.32 -3.26
C GLY A 404 9.07 -5.64 -2.95
N PHE A 405 10.40 -5.65 -3.01
CA PHE A 405 11.19 -6.85 -2.79
C PHE A 405 12.28 -6.65 -1.73
N LEU A 406 12.62 -7.75 -1.07
CA LEU A 406 13.88 -7.91 -0.35
C LEU A 406 14.65 -9.01 -1.07
N SER A 407 15.77 -8.66 -1.69
CA SER A 407 16.52 -9.54 -2.58
C SER A 407 17.93 -9.79 -2.07
N HIS A 408 18.39 -11.01 -2.25
CA HIS A 408 19.75 -11.43 -1.92
C HIS A 408 20.47 -11.81 -3.20
N THR A 409 21.69 -11.32 -3.36
CA THR A 409 22.54 -11.60 -4.51
C THR A 409 23.88 -12.13 -4.05
N LYS A 410 24.58 -12.84 -4.95
CA LYS A 410 25.93 -13.35 -4.77
C LYS A 410 26.72 -13.19 -6.06
N LEU A 411 28.04 -13.00 -5.94
CA LEU A 411 28.92 -13.00 -7.11
C LEU A 411 29.00 -14.42 -7.73
N HIS A 412 28.39 -14.59 -8.90
CA HIS A 412 28.49 -15.77 -9.75
C HIS A 412 29.84 -15.77 -10.50
N PRO A 413 30.53 -16.92 -10.62
CA PRO A 413 31.82 -17.02 -11.29
C PRO A 413 31.83 -16.52 -12.74
N GLN A 414 30.72 -16.70 -13.46
CA GLN A 414 30.61 -16.38 -14.90
C GLN A 414 29.72 -15.17 -15.20
N TYR A 415 28.71 -14.91 -14.36
CA TYR A 415 27.61 -13.98 -14.68
C TYR A 415 27.58 -12.77 -13.75
N LYS A 416 28.66 -12.58 -12.97
CA LYS A 416 28.80 -11.54 -11.94
C LYS A 416 27.67 -11.64 -10.92
N GLU A 417 27.15 -10.52 -10.43
CA GLU A 417 26.14 -10.49 -9.38
C GLU A 417 24.79 -11.07 -9.85
N MET A 418 24.38 -12.18 -9.24
CA MET A 418 23.17 -12.94 -9.56
C MET A 418 22.33 -13.17 -8.30
N PHE A 419 21.01 -13.34 -8.46
CA PHE A 419 20.09 -13.54 -7.34
C PHE A 419 20.24 -14.93 -6.73
N THR A 420 20.32 -14.99 -5.41
CA THR A 420 20.29 -16.23 -4.63
C THR A 420 18.97 -16.47 -3.92
N GLY A 421 18.20 -15.40 -3.70
CA GLY A 421 16.90 -15.49 -3.07
C GLY A 421 16.13 -14.18 -3.16
N ILE A 422 14.82 -14.28 -2.99
CA ILE A 422 13.90 -13.14 -3.03
C ILE A 422 12.77 -13.36 -2.04
N GLN A 423 12.36 -12.28 -1.39
CA GLN A 423 11.16 -12.17 -0.58
C GLN A 423 10.33 -11.01 -1.12
N GLY A 424 9.02 -11.22 -1.22
CA GLY A 424 8.09 -10.13 -1.43
C GLY A 424 7.87 -9.37 -0.13
N ILE A 425 7.76 -8.05 -0.23
CA ILE A 425 7.26 -7.17 0.83
C ILE A 425 5.76 -6.99 0.58
N TRP A 426 4.93 -7.48 1.50
CA TRP A 426 3.49 -7.55 1.34
C TRP A 426 2.80 -6.58 2.28
N ARG A 427 1.89 -5.77 1.76
CA ARG A 427 1.17 -4.71 2.47
C ARG A 427 -0.31 -5.08 2.64
N HIS A 428 -0.85 -4.88 3.85
CA HIS A 428 -2.16 -5.39 4.28
C HIS A 428 -3.29 -4.36 4.40
N ASP A 429 -3.01 -3.08 4.15
CA ASP A 429 -3.97 -1.98 4.29
C ASP A 429 -4.53 -1.45 2.96
N LEU A 430 -4.20 -2.10 1.83
CA LEU A 430 -4.57 -1.64 0.47
C LEU A 430 -5.84 -2.27 -0.08
N VAL A 431 -6.07 -3.56 0.17
CA VAL A 431 -7.24 -4.27 -0.36
C VAL A 431 -7.98 -4.99 0.78
N PRO A 432 -9.34 -4.96 0.79
CA PRO A 432 -10.11 -5.58 1.86
C PRO A 432 -10.01 -7.09 1.86
N ILE A 433 -10.05 -7.68 0.67
CA ILE A 433 -10.05 -9.13 0.45
C ILE A 433 -9.18 -9.39 -0.76
N VAL A 434 -8.20 -10.28 -0.60
CA VAL A 434 -7.39 -10.76 -1.71
C VAL A 434 -8.12 -11.93 -2.36
N PRO A 435 -8.42 -11.87 -3.67
CA PRO A 435 -9.07 -12.99 -4.33
C PRO A 435 -8.23 -14.26 -4.18
N LYS A 436 -8.89 -15.38 -3.88
CA LYS A 436 -8.26 -16.71 -3.84
C LYS A 436 -7.18 -16.86 -2.76
N GLU A 437 -7.19 -16.00 -1.74
CA GLU A 437 -6.28 -16.08 -0.60
C GLU A 437 -6.40 -17.39 0.20
N ASP A 438 -7.59 -18.01 0.19
CA ASP A 438 -7.84 -19.29 0.84
C ASP A 438 -7.59 -20.51 -0.07
N ASP A 439 -7.10 -20.33 -1.31
CA ASP A 439 -6.69 -21.47 -2.14
C ASP A 439 -5.61 -22.30 -1.40
N VAL A 440 -5.53 -23.61 -1.61
CA VAL A 440 -4.51 -24.46 -0.99
C VAL A 440 -3.74 -25.21 -2.06
N TYR A 441 -2.42 -25.20 -1.98
CA TYR A 441 -1.56 -25.86 -2.95
C TYR A 441 -1.10 -27.20 -2.43
N SER A 442 -1.12 -28.22 -3.29
CA SER A 442 -0.42 -29.47 -3.00
C SER A 442 1.09 -29.28 -3.04
N GLU A 443 1.81 -30.30 -2.58
CA GLU A 443 3.20 -30.47 -2.97
C GLU A 443 3.34 -30.55 -4.49
N TYR A 444 4.56 -30.28 -4.97
CA TYR A 444 4.92 -30.43 -6.37
C TYR A 444 5.47 -31.84 -6.63
N PHE A 445 4.84 -32.56 -7.55
CA PHE A 445 5.20 -33.94 -7.92
C PHE A 445 5.92 -33.98 -9.28
N GLY A 446 6.89 -34.89 -9.42
CA GLY A 446 7.65 -35.09 -10.66
C GLY A 446 8.91 -34.22 -10.80
N ALA A 447 9.21 -33.81 -12.04
CA ALA A 447 10.50 -33.28 -12.46
C ALA A 447 10.92 -31.97 -11.79
N ARG A 448 12.11 -32.00 -11.17
CA ARG A 448 12.79 -30.83 -10.59
C ARG A 448 13.95 -30.32 -11.46
N ASN A 449 14.17 -30.91 -12.62
CA ASN A 449 15.17 -30.46 -13.58
C ASN A 449 14.66 -29.26 -14.40
N SER A 450 15.48 -28.79 -15.34
CA SER A 450 15.19 -27.68 -16.26
C SER A 450 14.44 -28.09 -17.52
N ILE A 451 14.14 -29.37 -17.69
CA ILE A 451 13.64 -29.90 -18.95
C ILE A 451 12.11 -29.74 -18.96
N GLY A 452 11.65 -28.85 -19.83
CA GLY A 452 10.24 -28.69 -20.15
C GLY A 452 9.79 -27.24 -20.21
N ARG A 453 8.61 -27.06 -20.78
CA ARG A 453 7.83 -25.83 -20.73
C ARG A 453 6.90 -25.90 -19.53
N ILE A 454 6.87 -24.81 -18.78
CA ILE A 454 5.98 -24.73 -17.64
C ILE A 454 4.61 -24.26 -18.09
N PHE A 455 3.61 -24.59 -17.30
CA PHE A 455 2.24 -24.16 -17.54
C PHE A 455 1.58 -23.80 -16.21
N ASN A 456 0.60 -22.90 -16.29
CA ASN A 456 -0.21 -22.49 -15.15
C ASN A 456 -1.62 -22.19 -15.64
N ASP A 457 -2.57 -23.08 -15.35
CA ASP A 457 -3.95 -22.93 -15.79
C ASP A 457 -4.68 -21.80 -15.05
N ARG A 458 -4.04 -21.15 -14.08
CA ARG A 458 -4.55 -19.93 -13.44
C ARG A 458 -4.89 -18.84 -14.46
N VAL A 459 -4.19 -18.79 -15.60
CA VAL A 459 -4.48 -17.84 -16.69
C VAL A 459 -5.88 -18.02 -17.28
N LEU A 460 -6.47 -19.22 -17.18
CA LEU A 460 -7.81 -19.53 -17.70
C LEU A 460 -8.88 -19.27 -16.66
N VAL A 461 -8.60 -19.59 -15.39
CA VAL A 461 -9.55 -19.46 -14.29
C VAL A 461 -9.62 -18.01 -13.77
N GLY A 462 -8.50 -17.30 -13.81
CA GLY A 462 -8.35 -15.98 -13.19
C GLY A 462 -8.78 -16.02 -11.72
N ASN A 463 -9.56 -15.02 -11.32
CA ASN A 463 -10.12 -14.92 -9.97
C ASN A 463 -11.58 -15.38 -9.88
N SER A 464 -12.09 -16.07 -10.90
CA SER A 464 -13.49 -16.50 -10.93
C SER A 464 -13.80 -17.57 -9.88
N SER A 465 -14.88 -17.37 -9.13
CA SER A 465 -15.49 -18.38 -8.26
C SER A 465 -16.49 -19.29 -9.00
N SER A 466 -16.99 -18.87 -10.17
CA SER A 466 -17.96 -19.63 -10.97
C SER A 466 -17.31 -20.64 -11.92
N ILE A 467 -16.05 -20.41 -12.30
CA ILE A 467 -15.30 -21.34 -13.13
C ILE A 467 -14.94 -22.58 -12.30
N HIS A 468 -15.16 -23.76 -12.85
CA HIS A 468 -14.79 -25.04 -12.24
C HIS A 468 -14.40 -26.06 -13.32
N ILE A 469 -13.64 -27.08 -12.93
CA ILE A 469 -13.31 -28.20 -13.82
C ILE A 469 -14.59 -29.02 -14.04
N SER A 470 -14.91 -29.33 -15.29
CA SER A 470 -16.03 -30.22 -15.65
C SER A 470 -15.57 -31.51 -16.35
N GLY A 471 -14.31 -31.57 -16.79
CA GLY A 471 -13.77 -32.74 -17.47
C GLY A 471 -12.26 -32.79 -17.47
N VAL A 472 -11.71 -34.00 -17.47
CA VAL A 472 -10.27 -34.27 -17.57
C VAL A 472 -10.01 -35.20 -18.73
N GLU A 473 -9.11 -34.79 -19.62
CA GLU A 473 -8.61 -35.58 -20.74
C GLU A 473 -7.15 -35.96 -20.46
N VAL A 474 -6.84 -37.26 -20.50
CA VAL A 474 -5.50 -37.78 -20.24
C VAL A 474 -5.07 -38.67 -21.39
N TRP A 475 -3.86 -38.47 -21.89
CA TRP A 475 -3.21 -39.40 -22.80
C TRP A 475 -2.11 -40.11 -22.04
N SER A 476 -2.14 -41.44 -22.06
CA SER A 476 -1.19 -42.23 -21.30
C SER A 476 -0.86 -43.57 -21.97
N GLY A 477 0.34 -44.06 -21.68
CA GLY A 477 0.82 -45.41 -21.99
C GLY A 477 1.52 -45.98 -20.76
N SER A 478 2.83 -46.23 -20.85
CA SER A 478 3.65 -46.49 -19.67
C SER A 478 3.86 -45.25 -18.79
N LEU A 479 3.58 -44.05 -19.32
CA LEU A 479 3.74 -42.75 -18.66
C LEU A 479 2.49 -41.90 -18.91
N ILE A 480 2.38 -40.75 -18.24
CA ILE A 480 1.42 -39.71 -18.62
C ILE A 480 2.03 -38.85 -19.72
N ASP A 481 1.63 -39.11 -20.96
CA ASP A 481 2.10 -38.36 -22.12
C ASP A 481 1.58 -36.91 -22.08
N SER A 482 0.32 -36.71 -21.68
CA SER A 482 -0.24 -35.37 -21.52
C SER A 482 -1.55 -35.32 -20.76
N ILE A 483 -1.93 -34.13 -20.31
CA ILE A 483 -3.19 -33.84 -19.65
C ILE A 483 -3.83 -32.55 -20.19
N LYS A 484 -5.15 -32.49 -20.18
CA LYS A 484 -5.93 -31.31 -20.53
C LYS A 484 -7.20 -31.25 -19.68
N PHE A 485 -7.54 -30.06 -19.22
CA PHE A 485 -8.75 -29.81 -18.43
C PHE A 485 -9.78 -29.03 -19.24
N THR A 486 -11.05 -29.39 -19.09
CA THR A 486 -12.19 -28.60 -19.55
C THR A 486 -12.76 -27.84 -18.35
N TYR A 487 -12.88 -26.53 -18.51
CA TYR A 487 -13.43 -25.63 -17.52
C TYR A 487 -14.80 -25.16 -17.96
N THR A 488 -15.73 -25.10 -17.03
CA THR A 488 -17.07 -24.58 -17.23
C THR A 488 -17.27 -23.34 -16.37
N ASP A 489 -17.71 -22.25 -17.00
CA ASP A 489 -18.12 -21.02 -16.31
C ASP A 489 -19.65 -20.94 -16.27
N ASN A 490 -20.18 -20.88 -15.06
CA ASN A 490 -21.62 -20.73 -14.80
C ASN A 490 -22.06 -19.27 -14.63
N LYS A 491 -21.26 -18.30 -15.06
CA LYS A 491 -21.60 -16.88 -14.92
C LYS A 491 -22.76 -16.49 -15.83
N GLY A 492 -23.96 -16.39 -15.24
CA GLY A 492 -25.20 -16.04 -15.93
C GLY A 492 -26.02 -17.27 -16.37
N SER A 493 -27.05 -17.06 -17.20
CA SER A 493 -27.92 -18.16 -17.66
C SER A 493 -27.31 -19.03 -18.77
N ARG A 494 -26.03 -18.85 -19.11
CA ARG A 494 -25.35 -19.54 -20.21
C ARG A 494 -24.05 -20.16 -19.73
N GLU A 495 -23.95 -21.47 -19.88
CA GLU A 495 -22.75 -22.25 -19.62
C GLU A 495 -21.70 -21.98 -20.71
N LEU A 496 -20.52 -21.50 -20.32
CA LEU A 496 -19.40 -21.31 -21.24
C LEU A 496 -18.30 -22.34 -20.94
N LYS A 497 -18.00 -23.20 -21.91
CA LYS A 497 -16.90 -24.17 -21.80
C LYS A 497 -15.64 -23.62 -22.45
N SER A 498 -14.55 -23.67 -21.71
CA SER A 498 -13.20 -23.45 -22.21
C SER A 498 -12.36 -24.68 -21.91
N SER A 499 -11.20 -24.81 -22.54
CA SER A 499 -10.28 -25.90 -22.23
C SER A 499 -8.85 -25.41 -22.20
N SER A 500 -8.06 -26.01 -21.34
CA SER A 500 -6.62 -25.76 -21.33
C SER A 500 -5.98 -26.20 -22.63
N VAL A 501 -4.77 -25.68 -22.86
CA VAL A 501 -3.85 -26.30 -23.80
C VAL A 501 -3.51 -27.70 -23.27
N ARG A 502 -3.22 -28.63 -24.18
CA ARG A 502 -2.71 -29.95 -23.83
C ARG A 502 -1.29 -29.81 -23.27
N HIS A 503 -1.10 -30.21 -22.01
CA HIS A 503 0.19 -30.15 -21.32
C HIS A 503 0.91 -31.48 -21.47
N GLY A 504 1.90 -31.56 -22.36
CA GLY A 504 2.67 -32.76 -22.67
C GLY A 504 2.79 -33.06 -24.17
N GLY A 505 3.22 -34.28 -24.47
CA GLY A 505 3.46 -34.75 -25.83
C GLY A 505 2.22 -35.32 -26.53
N PRO A 506 2.33 -35.63 -27.83
CA PRO A 506 1.21 -36.14 -28.63
C PRO A 506 0.92 -37.64 -28.40
N GLY A 507 1.79 -38.36 -27.67
CA GLY A 507 1.70 -39.80 -27.44
C GLY A 507 0.52 -40.25 -26.58
N GLY A 508 0.49 -41.55 -26.29
CA GLY A 508 -0.46 -42.18 -25.37
C GLY A 508 -1.84 -42.49 -25.96
N THR A 509 -2.56 -43.38 -25.27
CA THR A 509 -3.98 -43.65 -25.52
C THR A 509 -4.84 -42.60 -24.84
N PHE A 510 -5.76 -41.98 -25.59
CA PHE A 510 -6.70 -40.99 -25.09
C PHE A 510 -7.74 -41.62 -24.17
N GLN A 511 -7.94 -41.00 -23.01
CA GLN A 511 -9.00 -41.35 -22.07
C GLN A 511 -9.60 -40.06 -21.49
N ARG A 512 -10.86 -40.13 -21.06
CA ARG A 512 -11.62 -38.97 -20.60
C ARG A 512 -12.44 -39.29 -19.35
N PHE A 513 -12.46 -38.36 -18.41
CA PHE A 513 -13.23 -38.42 -17.18
C PHE A 513 -14.07 -37.15 -17.04
N GLU A 514 -15.35 -37.26 -17.39
CA GLU A 514 -16.34 -36.17 -17.27
C GLU A 514 -16.95 -36.15 -15.87
N LEU A 515 -17.09 -34.95 -15.30
CA LEU A 515 -17.74 -34.72 -14.01
C LEU A 515 -19.22 -34.41 -14.20
N GLU A 516 -20.05 -34.95 -13.31
CA GLU A 516 -21.48 -34.65 -13.27
C GLU A 516 -21.76 -33.29 -12.63
N ASP A 517 -22.97 -32.76 -12.80
CA ASP A 517 -23.37 -31.53 -12.12
C ASP A 517 -23.30 -31.67 -10.59
N GLY A 518 -22.68 -30.70 -9.92
CA GLY A 518 -22.37 -30.73 -8.49
C GLY A 518 -21.25 -31.70 -8.06
N GLU A 519 -20.61 -32.38 -9.01
CA GLU A 519 -19.46 -33.23 -8.75
C GLU A 519 -18.14 -32.47 -8.99
N HIS A 520 -17.19 -32.62 -8.08
CA HIS A 520 -15.87 -32.03 -8.22
C HIS A 520 -14.78 -32.97 -7.70
N ILE A 521 -13.57 -32.81 -8.25
CA ILE A 521 -12.40 -33.57 -7.84
C ILE A 521 -11.96 -33.10 -6.45
N VAL A 522 -11.78 -34.04 -5.53
CA VAL A 522 -11.32 -33.82 -4.15
C VAL A 522 -10.02 -34.55 -3.82
N ARG A 523 -9.58 -35.46 -4.69
CA ARG A 523 -8.29 -36.15 -4.52
C ARG A 523 -7.67 -36.44 -5.87
N VAL A 524 -6.37 -36.19 -5.99
CA VAL A 524 -5.54 -36.69 -7.08
C VAL A 524 -4.46 -37.58 -6.49
N SER A 525 -4.34 -38.78 -7.02
CA SER A 525 -3.32 -39.75 -6.61
C SER A 525 -2.59 -40.28 -7.83
N GLY A 526 -1.38 -40.80 -7.63
CA GLY A 526 -0.58 -41.22 -8.77
C GLY A 526 0.78 -41.75 -8.40
N ARG A 527 1.63 -41.84 -9.42
CA ARG A 527 3.06 -42.17 -9.28
C ARG A 527 3.89 -41.22 -10.12
N HIS A 528 5.09 -40.95 -9.66
CA HIS A 528 6.09 -40.21 -10.43
C HIS A 528 7.49 -40.79 -10.23
N GLU A 529 8.34 -40.56 -11.22
CA GLU A 529 9.78 -40.76 -11.12
C GLU A 529 10.46 -39.38 -10.97
N ALA A 530 11.79 -39.35 -11.10
CA ALA A 530 12.56 -38.12 -10.92
C ALA A 530 12.28 -37.06 -12.00
N ASP A 531 11.78 -37.47 -13.17
CA ASP A 531 11.67 -36.66 -14.38
C ASP A 531 10.28 -36.69 -15.04
N GLN A 532 9.34 -37.50 -14.55
CA GLN A 532 8.05 -37.70 -15.20
C GLN A 532 6.94 -38.19 -14.28
N ILE A 533 5.70 -37.82 -14.61
CA ILE A 533 4.50 -38.39 -14.01
C ILE A 533 4.17 -39.70 -14.73
N THR A 534 4.06 -40.79 -13.99
CA THR A 534 3.88 -42.13 -14.56
C THR A 534 2.46 -42.66 -14.41
N GLN A 535 1.73 -42.20 -13.38
CA GLN A 535 0.32 -42.54 -13.17
C GLN A 535 -0.49 -41.39 -12.59
N LEU A 536 -1.78 -41.33 -12.92
CA LEU A 536 -2.77 -40.42 -12.34
C LEU A 536 -4.11 -41.11 -12.12
N CYS A 537 -4.81 -40.75 -11.05
CA CYS A 537 -6.17 -41.19 -10.73
C CYS A 537 -6.87 -40.07 -9.96
N PHE A 538 -8.10 -39.74 -10.37
CA PHE A 538 -8.90 -38.67 -9.78
C PHE A 538 -10.06 -39.28 -8.97
N ALA A 539 -10.31 -38.76 -7.78
CA ALA A 539 -11.49 -39.10 -6.99
C ALA A 539 -12.31 -37.85 -6.69
N THR A 540 -13.63 -38.01 -6.67
CA THR A 540 -14.60 -36.92 -6.53
C THR A 540 -15.26 -36.90 -5.16
N ASN A 541 -15.91 -35.78 -4.83
CA ASN A 541 -16.72 -35.62 -3.61
C ASN A 541 -17.87 -36.63 -3.50
N ARG A 542 -18.30 -37.22 -4.62
CA ARG A 542 -19.33 -38.28 -4.67
C ARG A 542 -18.80 -39.69 -4.50
N GLY A 543 -17.50 -39.84 -4.24
CA GLY A 543 -16.85 -41.14 -4.09
C GLY A 543 -16.58 -41.86 -5.41
N ARG A 544 -16.84 -41.22 -6.56
CA ARG A 544 -16.49 -41.76 -7.88
C ARG A 544 -14.99 -41.61 -8.11
N THR A 545 -14.39 -42.58 -8.75
CA THR A 545 -12.98 -42.55 -9.15
C THR A 545 -12.85 -42.76 -10.65
N SER A 546 -11.94 -42.03 -11.28
CA SER A 546 -11.51 -42.35 -12.65
C SER A 546 -10.80 -43.71 -12.69
N GLU A 547 -10.60 -44.23 -13.90
CA GLU A 547 -9.58 -45.26 -14.11
C GLU A 547 -8.19 -44.73 -13.71
N VAL A 548 -7.24 -45.65 -13.49
CA VAL A 548 -5.83 -45.29 -13.30
C VAL A 548 -5.21 -45.08 -14.67
N PHE A 549 -4.88 -43.83 -14.97
CA PHE A 549 -4.16 -43.46 -16.18
C PHE A 549 -2.68 -43.78 -16.02
N GLY A 550 -2.05 -44.33 -17.05
CA GLY A 550 -0.65 -44.74 -17.04
C GLY A 550 -0.38 -46.06 -16.30
N ALA A 551 0.67 -46.76 -16.73
CA ALA A 551 1.07 -48.06 -16.17
C ALA A 551 2.49 -48.08 -15.56
N GLY A 552 3.12 -46.92 -15.43
CA GLY A 552 4.52 -46.83 -15.00
C GLY A 552 4.72 -47.02 -13.50
N LYS A 553 5.97 -47.30 -13.13
CA LYS A 553 6.39 -47.42 -11.72
C LYS A 553 6.79 -46.03 -11.18
N GLY A 554 7.20 -46.00 -9.91
CA GLY A 554 7.66 -44.77 -9.27
C GLY A 554 7.14 -44.60 -7.85
N GLN A 555 7.53 -43.48 -7.25
CA GLN A 555 7.08 -43.05 -5.93
C GLN A 555 5.60 -42.68 -6.00
N SER A 556 4.80 -43.26 -5.11
CA SER A 556 3.37 -42.96 -5.02
C SER A 556 3.15 -41.62 -4.33
N PHE A 557 2.13 -40.89 -4.77
CA PHE A 557 1.68 -39.66 -4.12
C PHE A 557 0.16 -39.59 -4.05
N SER A 558 -0.34 -38.78 -3.13
CA SER A 558 -1.77 -38.49 -2.98
C SER A 558 -1.94 -37.07 -2.46
N ALA A 559 -2.56 -36.21 -3.25
CA ALA A 559 -2.99 -34.88 -2.86
C ALA A 559 -4.50 -34.92 -2.57
N LEU A 560 -4.85 -34.80 -1.29
CA LEU A 560 -6.24 -34.73 -0.83
C LEU A 560 -6.61 -33.26 -0.57
N ALA A 561 -7.79 -32.85 -1.04
CA ALA A 561 -8.34 -31.54 -0.76
C ALA A 561 -8.53 -31.34 0.75
N PRO A 562 -8.22 -30.16 1.29
CA PRO A 562 -8.61 -29.79 2.64
C PRO A 562 -10.14 -29.72 2.76
N ARG A 563 -10.61 -29.65 4.00
CA ARG A 563 -12.02 -29.43 4.33
C ARG A 563 -12.19 -28.06 4.97
N ASP A 564 -13.32 -27.42 4.72
CA ASP A 564 -13.74 -26.21 5.46
C ASP A 564 -14.25 -26.56 6.87
N ASP A 565 -14.65 -25.54 7.62
CA ASP A 565 -15.16 -25.67 8.99
C ASP A 565 -16.46 -26.48 9.07
N ASP A 566 -17.25 -26.49 7.98
CA ASP A 566 -18.47 -27.30 7.84
C ASP A 566 -18.17 -28.74 7.40
N GLY A 567 -16.90 -29.07 7.18
CA GLY A 567 -16.44 -30.38 6.75
C GLY A 567 -16.62 -30.65 5.26
N ASN A 568 -16.98 -29.67 4.43
CA ASN A 568 -17.05 -29.84 2.98
C ASN A 568 -15.65 -29.83 2.37
N TYR A 569 -15.44 -30.67 1.35
CA TYR A 569 -14.19 -30.67 0.61
C TYR A 569 -14.04 -29.42 -0.25
N PHE A 570 -12.80 -28.93 -0.33
CA PHE A 570 -12.41 -28.00 -1.38
C PHE A 570 -12.41 -28.73 -2.73
N ARG A 571 -12.59 -27.99 -3.80
CA ARG A 571 -12.53 -28.54 -5.17
C ARG A 571 -11.18 -28.29 -5.80
N LEU A 572 -10.71 -29.21 -6.64
CA LEU A 572 -9.60 -28.93 -7.56
C LEU A 572 -10.04 -27.81 -8.50
N GLN A 573 -9.32 -26.69 -8.46
CA GLN A 573 -9.67 -25.51 -9.22
C GLN A 573 -8.86 -25.39 -10.50
N TYR A 574 -7.55 -25.65 -10.42
CA TYR A 574 -6.63 -25.66 -11.57
C TYR A 574 -5.35 -26.43 -11.23
N ILE A 575 -4.50 -26.61 -12.25
CA ILE A 575 -3.17 -27.18 -12.10
C ILE A 575 -2.09 -26.23 -12.64
N TYR A 576 -0.88 -26.38 -12.11
CA TYR A 576 0.31 -25.79 -12.70
C TYR A 576 1.44 -26.81 -12.63
N GLY A 577 2.41 -26.70 -13.51
CA GLY A 577 3.39 -27.76 -13.66
C GLY A 577 4.38 -27.54 -14.79
N LYS A 578 4.99 -28.64 -15.20
CA LYS A 578 5.95 -28.73 -16.30
C LYS A 578 5.57 -29.87 -17.23
N SER A 579 5.81 -29.65 -18.51
CA SER A 579 5.65 -30.66 -19.55
C SER A 579 6.72 -30.49 -20.61
N ASN A 580 7.02 -31.52 -21.38
CA ASN A 580 7.91 -31.42 -22.52
C ASN A 580 7.21 -31.94 -23.78
N SER A 581 7.95 -32.11 -24.88
CA SER A 581 7.39 -32.58 -26.15
C SER A 581 6.88 -34.02 -26.11
N THR A 582 7.15 -34.79 -25.05
CA THR A 582 6.78 -36.20 -24.95
C THR A 582 5.84 -36.50 -23.78
N SER A 583 5.93 -35.78 -22.66
CA SER A 583 5.31 -36.18 -21.39
C SER A 583 4.92 -35.01 -20.49
N LEU A 584 4.03 -35.27 -19.54
CA LEU A 584 3.81 -34.46 -18.36
C LEU A 584 4.94 -34.75 -17.36
N THR A 585 5.82 -33.78 -17.14
CA THR A 585 7.04 -34.00 -16.35
C THR A 585 6.83 -33.71 -14.87
N GLY A 586 6.00 -32.74 -14.52
CA GLY A 586 5.63 -32.49 -13.12
C GLY A 586 4.36 -31.65 -12.97
N VAL A 587 3.72 -31.75 -11.81
CA VAL A 587 2.41 -31.14 -11.57
C VAL A 587 2.20 -30.84 -10.09
N ALA A 588 1.45 -29.77 -9.84
CA ALA A 588 0.86 -29.43 -8.55
C ALA A 588 -0.61 -29.04 -8.73
N PHE A 589 -1.38 -29.23 -7.68
CA PHE A 589 -2.83 -29.12 -7.66
C PHE A 589 -3.24 -27.97 -6.75
N VAL A 590 -4.19 -27.16 -7.21
CA VAL A 590 -4.69 -26.00 -6.44
C VAL A 590 -6.15 -26.23 -6.08
N TRP A 591 -6.43 -26.22 -4.79
CA TRP A 591 -7.74 -26.45 -4.20
C TRP A 591 -8.37 -25.12 -3.81
N THR A 592 -9.63 -24.89 -4.15
CA THR A 592 -10.37 -23.68 -3.75
C THR A 592 -11.57 -24.07 -2.89
N PRO A 593 -11.91 -23.29 -1.83
CA PRO A 593 -13.14 -23.51 -1.07
C PRO A 593 -14.36 -23.53 -1.99
N CYS A 594 -15.26 -24.49 -1.76
CA CYS A 594 -16.57 -24.50 -2.39
C CYS A 594 -17.47 -23.53 -1.63
N TYR A 595 -17.30 -22.22 -1.83
CA TYR A 595 -18.27 -21.27 -1.31
C TYR A 595 -19.62 -21.63 -1.94
N TYR A 596 -20.57 -22.12 -1.13
CA TYR A 596 -21.97 -22.03 -1.52
C TYR A 596 -22.19 -20.58 -1.92
N GLU A 597 -22.80 -20.35 -3.08
CA GLU A 597 -23.38 -19.05 -3.39
C GLU A 597 -24.46 -18.81 -2.33
N LEU A 598 -24.05 -18.41 -1.12
CA LEU A 598 -24.87 -17.74 -0.15
C LEU A 598 -25.30 -16.50 -0.89
N ASN A 599 -26.52 -16.58 -1.43
CA ASN A 599 -27.25 -15.51 -2.04
C ASN A 599 -26.89 -14.18 -1.38
N HIS A 600 -25.97 -13.43 -1.99
CA HIS A 600 -25.92 -11.99 -1.81
C HIS A 600 -27.11 -11.42 -2.58
N ARG A 601 -28.30 -11.60 -1.98
CA ARG A 601 -29.43 -10.71 -2.15
C ARG A 601 -29.20 -9.44 -1.35
#